data_AF-F3KJM3-F1
#
_entry.id   AF-F3KJM3-F1
#
_cell.length_a   1.000
_cell.length_b   1.000
_cell.length_c   1.000
_cell.angle_alpha   90.00
_cell.angle_beta   90.00
_cell.angle_gamma   90.00
#
_symmetry.space_group_name_H-M   'P 1'
#
loop_
_entity.id
_entity.type
_entity.pdbx_description
1 polymer ?
#
loop_
_entity_poly.entity_id
_entity_poly.type
_entity_poly.pdbx_seq_one_letter_code
_entity_poly.pdbx_strand_id
1 'polypeptide(L)'
;MLNNENAWSEWLDFNGDTISKIPQSAGVYMMHASMKILFIGGAENIKTSIQDKEEEQCISKATRVRYMQTSSYEKVAEDLIKDYQDRHDGKLPQCMQ
;
A
#
# COMPACT_ATOMS: atom_id res chain seq x y z
N MET A 1 -9.79 22.55 6.83
CA MET A 1 -8.63 21.76 6.39
C MET A 1 -9.15 20.84 5.30
N LEU A 2 -8.54 20.83 4.11
CA LEU A 2 -9.03 19.97 3.01
C LEU A 2 -8.78 18.52 3.41
N ASN A 3 -9.83 17.81 3.83
CA ASN A 3 -9.80 16.36 3.97
C ASN A 3 -9.60 15.80 2.55
N ASN A 4 -8.36 15.46 2.21
CA ASN A 4 -7.99 14.73 0.99
C ASN A 4 -8.38 13.25 1.12
N GLU A 5 -9.59 12.98 1.61
CA GLU A 5 -10.16 11.63 1.62
C GLU A 5 -10.25 11.14 0.18
N ASN A 6 -9.70 9.97 -0.08
CA ASN A 6 -9.58 9.34 -1.39
C ASN A 6 -8.58 9.98 -2.38
N ALA A 7 -7.65 10.83 -1.93
CA ALA A 7 -6.49 11.21 -2.75
C ALA A 7 -5.29 10.30 -2.43
N TRP A 8 -4.59 9.86 -3.47
CA TRP A 8 -3.31 9.16 -3.30
C TRP A 8 -2.24 10.13 -2.82
N SER A 9 -1.41 9.67 -1.88
CA SER A 9 -0.13 10.30 -1.60
C SER A 9 0.79 10.19 -2.83
N GLU A 10 1.80 11.04 -2.86
CA GLU A 10 2.98 10.77 -3.68
C GLU A 10 3.57 9.40 -3.32
N TRP A 11 4.35 8.82 -4.23
CA TRP A 11 5.24 7.73 -3.85
C TRP A 11 6.28 8.27 -2.88
N LEU A 12 6.48 7.61 -1.75
CA LEU A 12 7.43 7.98 -0.70
C LEU A 12 8.46 6.85 -0.51
N ASP A 13 9.60 7.17 0.08
CA ASP A 13 10.59 6.14 0.43
C ASP A 13 10.07 5.20 1.51
N PHE A 14 10.25 3.89 1.32
CA PHE A 14 9.89 2.92 2.35
C PHE A 14 11.02 2.82 3.38
N ASN A 15 10.93 3.65 4.41
CA ASN A 15 11.86 3.69 5.54
C ASN A 15 11.16 4.26 6.80
N GLY A 16 11.79 4.07 7.96
CA GLY A 16 11.24 4.48 9.26
C GLY A 16 10.83 5.96 9.34
N ASP A 17 11.62 6.86 8.74
CA ASP A 17 11.33 8.31 8.75
C ASP A 17 10.02 8.63 8.02
N THR A 18 9.80 8.02 6.86
CA THR A 18 8.58 8.18 6.08
C THR A 18 7.40 7.54 6.79
N ILE A 19 7.57 6.30 7.25
CA ILE A 19 6.52 5.54 7.93
C ILE A 19 6.04 6.26 9.20
N SER A 20 6.95 6.94 9.92
CA SER A 20 6.61 7.73 11.10
C SER A 20 5.61 8.85 10.81
N LYS A 21 5.57 9.35 9.57
CA LYS A 21 4.72 10.46 9.09
C LYS A 21 3.42 10.00 8.43
N ILE A 22 3.28 8.70 8.14
CA ILE A 22 2.04 8.14 7.58
C ILE A 22 0.91 8.29 8.62
N PRO A 23 -0.31 8.70 8.22
CA PRO A 23 -1.42 8.87 9.13
C PRO A 23 -1.91 7.54 9.72
N GLN A 24 -2.29 7.56 11.00
CA GLN A 24 -2.94 6.44 11.67
C GLN A 24 -4.44 6.46 11.36
N SER A 25 -4.82 5.99 10.18
CA SER A 25 -6.21 5.96 9.73
C SER A 25 -6.49 4.80 8.80
N ALA A 26 -7.78 4.57 8.54
CA ALA A 26 -8.20 3.60 7.54
C ALA A 26 -7.76 4.01 6.13
N GLY A 27 -7.39 3.04 5.31
CA GLY A 27 -6.97 3.29 3.95
C GLY A 27 -6.34 2.10 3.25
N VAL A 28 -5.88 2.37 2.04
CA VAL A 28 -5.15 1.42 1.21
C VAL A 28 -3.73 1.91 0.95
N TYR A 29 -2.83 0.99 0.65
CA TYR A 29 -1.46 1.30 0.31
C TYR A 29 -0.91 0.32 -0.73
N MET A 30 0.10 0.76 -1.45
CA MET A 30 0.82 -0.04 -2.43
C MET A 30 2.31 0.08 -2.16
N MET A 31 3.04 -1.02 -2.32
CA MET A 31 4.49 -1.07 -2.13
C MET A 31 5.14 -1.58 -3.40
N HIS A 32 6.26 -0.98 -3.80
CA HIS A 32 6.98 -1.38 -5.00
C HIS A 32 8.49 -1.35 -4.85
N ALA A 33 9.16 -2.11 -5.72
CA ALA A 33 10.59 -2.05 -5.95
C ALA A 33 10.83 -1.96 -7.46
N SER A 34 11.63 -0.99 -7.90
CA SER A 34 11.93 -0.78 -9.33
C SER A 34 10.66 -0.73 -10.21
N MET A 35 9.65 0.05 -9.77
CA MET A 35 8.33 0.20 -10.41
C MET A 35 7.45 -1.05 -10.50
N LYS A 36 7.90 -2.19 -9.95
CA LYS A 36 7.09 -3.40 -9.84
C LYS A 36 6.36 -3.42 -8.50
N ILE A 37 5.02 -3.40 -8.54
CA ILE A 37 4.21 -3.56 -7.33
C ILE A 37 4.49 -4.94 -6.72
N LEU A 38 4.89 -4.93 -5.45
CA LEU A 38 5.16 -6.12 -4.65
C LEU A 38 3.95 -6.52 -3.83
N PHE A 39 3.20 -5.52 -3.33
CA PHE A 39 2.09 -5.73 -2.42
C PHE A 39 1.06 -4.60 -2.51
N ILE A 40 -0.20 -4.96 -2.32
CA ILE A 40 -1.35 -4.05 -2.22
C ILE A 40 -2.08 -4.41 -0.93
N GLY A 41 -2.26 -3.44 -0.04
CA GLY A 41 -2.88 -3.65 1.27
C GLY A 41 -4.02 -2.67 1.52
N GLY A 42 -4.98 -3.09 2.34
CA GLY A 42 -5.99 -2.25 2.95
C GLY A 42 -6.06 -2.55 4.44
N ALA A 43 -6.21 -1.52 5.27
CA ALA A 43 -6.29 -1.68 6.72
C ALA A 43 -7.08 -0.55 7.38
N GLU A 44 -7.66 -0.83 8.56
CA GLU A 44 -8.23 0.20 9.45
C GLU A 44 -7.17 1.18 9.98
N ASN A 45 -5.91 0.76 10.00
CA ASN A 45 -4.76 1.60 10.32
C ASN A 45 -3.59 1.29 9.38
N ILE A 46 -3.45 2.10 8.33
CA ILE A 46 -2.40 1.90 7.32
C ILE A 46 -1.00 2.05 7.89
N LYS A 47 -0.79 2.92 8.90
CA LYS A 47 0.54 3.11 9.48
C LYS A 47 1.02 1.81 10.15
N THR A 48 0.20 1.26 11.03
CA THR A 48 0.53 0.01 11.73
C THR A 48 0.69 -1.13 10.73
N SER A 49 -0.24 -1.27 9.78
CA SER A 49 -0.13 -2.33 8.77
C SER A 49 1.16 -2.23 7.95
N ILE A 50 1.57 -1.04 7.53
CA ILE A 50 2.83 -0.83 6.80
C ILE A 50 4.06 -1.14 7.67
N GLN A 51 4.02 -0.81 8.97
CA GLN A 51 5.09 -1.16 9.92
C GLN A 51 5.23 -2.67 10.07
N ASP A 52 4.11 -3.38 10.23
CA ASP A 52 4.12 -4.85 10.34
C ASP A 52 4.72 -5.49 9.07
N LYS A 53 4.54 -4.86 7.90
CA LYS A 53 5.16 -5.31 6.64
C LYS A 53 6.67 -5.15 6.58
N GLU A 54 7.30 -4.30 7.39
CA GLU A 54 8.77 -4.22 7.44
C GLU A 54 9.40 -5.55 7.90
N GLU A 55 8.69 -6.30 8.74
CA GLU A 55 9.16 -7.58 9.29
C GLU A 55 9.00 -8.75 8.28
N GLU A 56 8.22 -8.55 7.21
CA GLU A 56 7.96 -9.59 6.22
C GLU A 56 9.12 -9.72 5.21
N GLN A 57 9.73 -10.90 5.18
CA GLN A 57 10.91 -11.18 4.34
C GLN A 57 10.69 -10.83 2.85
N CYS A 58 9.49 -11.06 2.30
CA CYS A 58 9.22 -10.71 0.90
C CYS A 58 9.19 -9.20 0.68
N ILE A 59 8.59 -8.44 1.61
CA ILE A 59 8.40 -6.99 1.53
C ILE A 59 9.68 -6.22 1.87
N SER A 60 10.65 -6.84 2.54
CA SER A 60 11.97 -6.24 2.82
C SER A 60 12.69 -5.66 1.58
N LYS A 61 12.29 -6.07 0.37
CA LYS A 61 12.81 -5.57 -0.90
C LYS A 61 12.10 -4.32 -1.42
N ALA A 62 10.97 -3.93 -0.83
CA ALA A 62 10.23 -2.74 -1.21
C ALA A 62 11.09 -1.50 -0.97
N THR A 63 11.07 -0.56 -1.91
CA THR A 63 11.81 0.70 -1.82
C THR A 63 10.90 1.89 -1.67
N ARG A 64 9.64 1.75 -2.10
CA ARG A 64 8.67 2.85 -2.14
C ARG A 64 7.30 2.38 -1.67
N VAL A 65 6.59 3.29 -1.03
CA VAL A 65 5.22 3.12 -0.57
C VAL A 65 4.38 4.32 -0.97
N ARG A 66 3.12 4.11 -1.29
CA ARG A 66 2.12 5.18 -1.36
C ARG A 66 0.84 4.72 -0.69
N TYR A 67 0.03 5.66 -0.24
CA TYR A 67 -1.22 5.36 0.47
C TYR A 67 -2.36 6.28 0.05
N MET A 68 -3.57 5.86 0.35
CA MET A 68 -4.78 6.66 0.20
C MET A 68 -5.67 6.41 1.42
N GLN A 69 -6.05 7.48 2.11
CA GLN A 69 -6.96 7.39 3.25
C GLN A 69 -8.39 7.18 2.74
N THR A 70 -9.05 6.14 3.21
CA THR A 70 -10.44 5.82 2.86
C THR A 70 -11.03 4.86 3.88
N SER A 71 -12.29 5.06 4.24
CA SER A 71 -13.04 4.12 5.08
C SER A 71 -13.47 2.86 4.32
N SER A 72 -13.50 2.92 2.99
CA SER A 72 -13.88 1.79 2.12
C SER A 72 -12.67 0.94 1.70
N TYR A 73 -11.67 0.81 2.57
CA TYR A 73 -10.37 0.24 2.22
C TYR A 73 -10.46 -1.21 1.73
N GLU A 74 -11.40 -2.02 2.24
CA GLU A 74 -11.59 -3.41 1.83
C GLU A 74 -11.94 -3.49 0.34
N LYS A 75 -13.03 -2.83 -0.05
CA LYS A 75 -13.48 -2.78 -1.44
C LYS A 75 -12.43 -2.16 -2.36
N VAL A 76 -11.79 -1.07 -1.93
CA VAL A 76 -10.76 -0.41 -2.74
C VAL A 76 -9.53 -1.30 -2.92
N ALA A 77 -9.11 -2.04 -1.89
CA ALA A 77 -7.99 -2.98 -2.01
C ALA A 77 -8.33 -4.12 -2.98
N GLU A 78 -9.54 -4.69 -2.90
CA GLU A 78 -10.02 -5.69 -3.84
C GLU A 78 -10.02 -5.17 -5.29
N ASP A 79 -10.54 -3.97 -5.51
CA ASP A 79 -10.56 -3.33 -6.83
C ASP A 79 -9.14 -3.10 -7.37
N LEU A 80 -8.20 -2.69 -6.52
CA LEU A 80 -6.78 -2.49 -6.89
C LEU A 80 -6.08 -3.81 -7.22
N ILE A 81 -6.36 -4.88 -6.46
CA ILE A 81 -5.80 -6.22 -6.73
C ILE A 81 -6.34 -6.74 -8.05
N LYS A 82 -7.64 -6.57 -8.31
CA LYS A 82 -8.26 -6.97 -9.58
C LYS A 82 -7.68 -6.19 -10.77
N ASP A 83 -7.54 -4.87 -10.66
CA ASP A 83 -6.90 -4.04 -11.69
C ASP A 83 -5.43 -4.41 -11.92
N TYR A 84 -4.72 -4.87 -10.89
CA TYR A 84 -3.38 -5.44 -11.06
C TYR A 84 -3.42 -6.75 -11.84
N GLN A 85 -4.29 -7.68 -11.45
CA GLN A 85 -4.45 -8.98 -12.11
C GLN A 85 -4.83 -8.83 -13.59
N ASP A 86 -5.79 -7.96 -13.91
CA ASP A 86 -6.26 -7.70 -15.27
C ASP A 86 -5.11 -7.22 -16.18
N ARG A 87 -4.15 -6.48 -15.62
CA ARG A 87 -2.97 -5.99 -16.35
C ARG A 87 -1.83 -7.00 -16.40
N HIS A 88 -1.85 -8.07 -15.61
CA HIS A 88 -0.72 -8.98 -15.38
C HIS A 88 -1.12 -10.45 -15.53
N ASP A 89 -2.00 -10.75 -16.50
CA ASP A 89 -2.42 -12.11 -16.86
C ASP A 89 -3.01 -12.90 -15.68
N GLY A 90 -3.80 -12.25 -14.84
CA GLY A 90 -4.46 -12.85 -13.67
C GLY A 90 -3.55 -13.04 -12.44
N LYS A 91 -2.27 -12.67 -12.53
CA LYS A 91 -1.29 -12.90 -11.46
C LYS A 91 -1.42 -11.87 -10.33
N LEU A 92 -1.23 -12.33 -9.10
CA LEU A 92 -1.12 -11.48 -7.92
C LEU A 92 0.26 -10.80 -7.83
N PRO A 93 0.36 -9.66 -7.11
CA PRO A 93 1.64 -9.06 -6.76
C PRO A 93 2.56 -10.09 -6.10
N GLN A 94 3.87 -9.93 -6.33
CA GLN A 94 4.85 -10.97 -5.98
C GLN A 94 4.80 -11.41 -4.50
N CYS A 95 4.51 -10.49 -3.57
CA CYS A 95 4.45 -10.78 -2.14
C CYS A 95 3.03 -11.09 -1.64
N MET A 96 2.11 -11.39 -2.55
CA MET A 96 0.74 -11.85 -2.27
C MET A 96 0.49 -13.25 -2.86
N GLN A 97 1.54 -13.91 -3.36
CA GLN A 97 1.50 -15.26 -3.93
C GLN A 97 1.66 -16.34 -2.85
#